data_AF-A0A3M8TYT2-F1
#
_entry.id   AF-A0A3M8TYT2-F1
#
_cell.length_a   1.000
_cell.length_b   1.000
_cell.length_c   1.000
_cell.angle_alpha   90.00
_cell.angle_beta   90.00
_cell.angle_gamma   90.00
#
_symmetry.space_group_name_H-M   'P 1'
#
loop_
_entity.id
_entity.type
_entity.pdbx_description
1 polymer ?
#
loop_
_entity_poly.entity_id
_entity_poly.type
_entity_poly.pdbx_seq_one_letter_code
_entity_poly.pdbx_strand_id
1 'polypeptide(L)'
;TGVIHAAGALDDAMLPAQSPERLARVWGAKATAAANLHAATAHLPLAMFVMFSSAAGVMGSPGQANYAAANAFCDALACHRQNLGLPGVSVAWGLWAEASGMTGHLAEADLARMARSGIAAMSSDRALRLLDAACWHGDPQPAAVDLDVRALSAQPADALPALLRALTADARGATARRTAATGAPAARLVGRLTGLPPDEQHRELLNLVRTQAAAVLGHTNAGAVDSDTPFKDLGFDSLTAVELRNRLAAATGLRLPATFIFRHPTSSAIAEDLREQLCPAAADTSGPVFGELEKLEGAMARFVPDDQARGRLAKRLEALLWRLGDGAPGAAVGHTVDDGAVEAASDDELFAFIDRELPS
;
A
#
# COMPACT_ATOMS: atom_id res chain seq x y z
N THR A 1 -34.99 16.11 35.97
CA THR A 1 -34.62 17.28 35.15
C THR A 1 -33.23 17.06 34.58
N GLY A 2 -32.90 17.54 33.38
CA GLY A 2 -31.60 17.25 32.78
C GLY A 2 -31.23 18.14 31.61
N VAL A 3 -29.95 18.13 31.25
CA VAL A 3 -29.40 18.86 30.11
C VAL A 3 -28.84 17.86 29.10
N ILE A 4 -29.16 18.05 27.82
CA ILE A 4 -28.53 17.34 26.71
C ILE A 4 -27.90 18.38 25.78
N HIS A 5 -26.58 18.39 25.72
CA HIS A 5 -25.82 19.21 24.77
C HIS A 5 -25.54 18.40 23.50
N ALA A 6 -26.44 18.50 22.54
CA ALA A 6 -26.33 17.86 21.23
C ALA A 6 -25.86 18.83 20.12
N ALA A 7 -25.67 20.12 20.44
CA ALA A 7 -25.28 21.10 19.44
C ALA A 7 -23.86 20.84 18.92
N GLY A 8 -23.61 21.22 17.66
CA GLY A 8 -22.30 21.12 17.06
C GLY A 8 -22.28 21.71 15.66
N ALA A 9 -21.09 22.02 15.18
CA ALA A 9 -20.82 22.49 13.83
C ALA A 9 -19.55 21.80 13.30
N LEU A 10 -19.45 21.67 11.98
CA LEU A 10 -18.26 21.19 11.29
C LEU A 10 -17.71 22.32 10.42
N ASP A 11 -16.38 22.35 10.31
CA ASP A 11 -15.66 23.29 9.45
C ASP A 11 -14.30 22.68 9.13
N ASP A 12 -14.34 21.64 8.29
CA ASP A 12 -13.21 20.73 8.09
C ASP A 12 -12.11 21.38 7.24
N ALA A 13 -10.88 21.27 7.73
CA ALA A 13 -9.66 21.71 7.06
C ALA A 13 -8.45 21.01 7.68
N MET A 14 -7.48 20.66 6.84
CA MET A 14 -6.18 20.17 7.31
C MET A 14 -5.54 21.21 8.24
N LEU A 15 -4.73 20.75 9.19
CA LEU A 15 -4.16 21.62 10.23
C LEU A 15 -3.47 22.90 9.68
N PRO A 16 -2.69 22.86 8.57
CA PRO A 16 -2.09 24.07 8.00
C PRO A 16 -3.09 25.05 7.35
N ALA A 17 -4.29 24.57 7.01
CA ALA A 17 -5.35 25.36 6.38
C ALA A 17 -6.45 25.77 7.37
N GLN A 18 -6.29 25.47 8.66
CA GLN A 18 -7.20 25.93 9.71
C GLN A 18 -7.01 27.43 9.97
N SER A 19 -8.10 28.10 10.36
CA SER A 19 -8.07 29.52 10.73
C SER A 19 -8.72 29.75 12.10
N PRO A 20 -8.39 30.86 12.79
CA PRO A 20 -9.04 31.22 14.05
C PRO A 20 -10.57 31.28 13.96
N GLU A 21 -11.12 31.73 12.84
CA GLU A 21 -12.55 31.87 12.61
C GLU A 21 -13.23 30.49 12.49
N ARG A 22 -12.62 29.56 11.74
CA ARG A 22 -13.10 28.18 11.62
C ARG A 22 -13.07 27.47 12.97
N LEU A 23 -11.97 27.64 13.71
CA LEU A 23 -11.85 27.11 15.07
C LEU A 23 -12.91 27.70 15.99
N ALA A 24 -13.07 29.04 16.02
CA ALA A 24 -14.04 29.71 16.88
C ALA A 24 -15.48 29.28 16.60
N ARG A 25 -15.84 29.05 15.32
CA ARG A 25 -17.17 28.56 14.94
C ARG A 25 -17.47 27.19 15.56
N VAL A 26 -16.56 26.24 15.36
CA VAL A 26 -16.73 24.86 15.86
C VAL A 26 -16.63 24.81 17.39
N TRP A 27 -15.64 25.52 17.96
CA TRP A 27 -15.43 25.64 19.40
C TRP A 27 -16.62 26.28 20.10
N GLY A 28 -17.19 27.34 19.51
CA GLY A 28 -18.36 28.05 20.04
C GLY A 28 -19.56 27.12 20.20
N ALA A 29 -19.89 26.37 19.14
CA ALA A 29 -21.02 25.45 19.13
C ALA A 29 -20.86 24.28 20.11
N LYS A 30 -19.62 23.84 20.38
CA LYS A 30 -19.31 22.71 21.25
C LYS A 30 -18.83 23.14 22.64
N ALA A 31 -17.57 23.55 22.74
CA ALA A 31 -16.89 23.79 24.00
C ALA A 31 -17.45 25.00 24.76
N THR A 32 -17.59 26.16 24.10
CA THR A 32 -18.13 27.37 24.76
C THR A 32 -19.56 27.14 25.23
N ALA A 33 -20.42 26.55 24.39
CA ALA A 33 -21.78 26.21 24.76
C ALA A 33 -21.84 25.25 25.95
N ALA A 34 -21.00 24.21 25.97
CA ALA A 34 -20.93 23.25 27.09
C ALA A 34 -20.49 23.92 28.39
N ALA A 35 -19.48 24.79 28.34
CA ALA A 35 -19.01 25.55 29.50
C ALA A 35 -20.10 26.48 30.05
N ASN A 36 -20.83 27.17 29.16
CA ASN A 36 -21.93 28.04 29.54
C ASN A 36 -23.08 27.25 30.19
N LEU A 37 -23.45 26.10 29.62
CA LEU A 37 -24.46 25.21 30.21
C LEU A 37 -24.02 24.72 31.58
N HIS A 38 -22.75 24.35 31.76
CA HIS A 38 -22.22 23.96 33.07
C HIS A 38 -22.35 25.09 34.09
N ALA A 39 -21.84 26.29 33.77
CA ALA A 39 -21.89 27.44 34.68
C ALA A 39 -23.33 27.84 35.04
N ALA A 40 -24.22 27.88 34.05
CA ALA A 40 -25.63 28.27 34.24
C ALA A 40 -26.42 27.25 35.06
N THR A 41 -26.00 25.98 35.11
CA THR A 41 -26.79 24.90 35.74
C THR A 41 -26.09 24.23 36.92
N ALA A 42 -24.88 24.63 37.29
CA ALA A 42 -24.09 24.00 38.35
C ALA A 42 -24.78 23.98 39.72
N HIS A 43 -25.64 24.96 40.00
CA HIS A 43 -26.39 25.09 41.26
C HIS A 43 -27.73 24.35 41.24
N LEU A 44 -28.13 23.78 40.10
CA LEU A 44 -29.41 23.08 39.95
C LEU A 44 -29.27 21.59 40.26
N PRO A 45 -30.26 20.96 40.92
CA PRO A 45 -30.27 19.52 41.17
C PRO A 45 -30.67 18.76 39.90
N LEU A 46 -29.78 18.73 38.91
CA LEU A 46 -29.99 17.97 37.69
C LEU A 46 -29.91 16.48 37.98
N ALA A 47 -30.76 15.70 37.32
CA ALA A 47 -30.68 14.24 37.29
C ALA A 47 -29.68 13.74 36.23
N MET A 48 -29.46 14.52 35.16
CA MET A 48 -28.51 14.19 34.10
C MET A 48 -27.91 15.42 33.44
N PHE A 49 -26.67 15.29 32.97
CA PHE A 49 -26.01 16.26 32.10
C PHE A 49 -25.22 15.47 31.05
N VAL A 50 -25.75 15.40 29.84
CA VAL A 50 -25.23 14.58 28.75
C VAL A 50 -24.64 15.49 27.67
N MET A 51 -23.45 15.19 27.21
CA MET A 51 -22.80 15.86 26.08
C MET A 51 -22.59 14.87 24.94
N PHE A 52 -22.96 15.28 23.73
CA PHE A 52 -22.69 14.50 22.54
C PHE A 52 -21.31 14.91 22.02
N SER A 53 -20.33 14.05 22.29
CA SER A 53 -18.98 14.14 21.74
C SER A 53 -18.88 13.28 20.47
N SER A 54 -17.67 13.11 19.96
CA SER A 54 -17.42 12.31 18.77
C SER A 54 -16.20 11.44 18.97
N ALA A 55 -16.23 10.24 18.39
CA ALA A 55 -15.09 9.35 18.31
C ALA A 55 -13.87 10.01 17.62
N ALA A 56 -14.08 11.06 16.81
CA ALA A 56 -13.01 11.89 16.26
C ALA A 56 -12.18 12.61 17.35
N GLY A 57 -12.77 12.93 18.51
CA GLY A 57 -12.05 13.49 19.66
C GLY A 57 -11.11 12.48 20.34
N VAL A 58 -11.36 11.18 20.16
CA VAL A 58 -10.60 10.09 20.77
C VAL A 58 -9.57 9.50 19.80
N MET A 59 -9.99 9.19 18.57
CA MET A 59 -9.16 8.52 17.58
C MET A 59 -8.49 9.48 16.59
N GLY A 60 -8.91 10.74 16.59
CA GLY A 60 -8.59 11.69 15.53
C GLY A 60 -9.41 11.44 14.27
N SER A 61 -9.53 12.48 13.45
CA SER A 61 -10.10 12.39 12.11
C SER A 61 -9.38 13.39 11.21
N PRO A 62 -8.85 12.96 10.04
CA PRO A 62 -8.15 13.86 9.13
C PRO A 62 -9.02 15.06 8.74
N GLY A 63 -8.44 16.26 8.83
CA GLY A 63 -9.17 17.50 8.52
C GLY A 63 -10.08 18.03 9.64
N GLN A 64 -10.22 17.32 10.76
CA GLN A 64 -11.18 17.68 11.83
C GLN A 64 -10.49 18.07 13.14
N ALA A 65 -9.32 18.71 13.08
CA ALA A 65 -8.55 19.07 14.28
C ALA A 65 -9.32 20.01 15.23
N ASN A 66 -10.03 21.00 14.67
CA ASN A 66 -10.90 21.92 15.42
C ASN A 66 -12.07 21.19 16.13
N TYR A 67 -12.72 20.28 15.43
CA TYR A 67 -13.83 19.48 15.94
C TYR A 67 -13.36 18.47 16.99
N ALA A 68 -12.26 17.76 16.75
CA ALA A 68 -11.66 16.85 17.71
C ALA A 68 -11.31 17.57 19.02
N ALA A 69 -10.68 18.75 18.93
CA ALA A 69 -10.34 19.55 20.11
C ALA A 69 -11.57 20.02 20.89
N ALA A 70 -12.63 20.48 20.21
CA ALA A 70 -13.84 20.95 20.87
C ALA A 70 -14.64 19.82 21.54
N ASN A 71 -14.62 18.61 20.96
CA ASN A 71 -15.21 17.42 21.58
C ASN A 71 -14.37 16.92 22.77
N ALA A 72 -13.04 16.94 22.67
CA ALA A 72 -12.15 16.63 23.79
C ALA A 72 -12.35 17.58 25.00
N PHE A 73 -12.72 18.84 24.76
CA PHE A 73 -13.14 19.74 25.84
C PHE A 73 -14.42 19.25 26.53
N CYS A 74 -15.43 18.81 25.77
CA CYS A 74 -16.68 18.29 26.34
C CYS A 74 -16.42 17.03 27.17
N ASP A 75 -15.53 16.17 26.69
CA ASP A 75 -15.06 14.98 27.39
C ASP A 75 -14.40 15.34 28.73
N ALA A 76 -13.46 16.30 28.72
CA ALA A 76 -12.82 16.79 29.93
C ALA A 76 -13.81 17.45 30.89
N LEU A 77 -14.83 18.14 30.37
CA LEU A 77 -15.88 18.76 31.19
C LEU A 77 -16.76 17.70 31.88
N ALA A 78 -17.03 16.55 31.25
CA ALA A 78 -17.76 15.46 31.91
C ALA A 78 -16.99 14.94 33.12
N CYS A 79 -15.68 14.66 32.95
CA CYS A 79 -14.79 14.27 34.03
C CYS A 79 -14.76 15.32 35.15
N HIS A 80 -14.63 16.60 34.77
CA HIS A 80 -14.63 17.70 35.74
C HIS A 80 -15.93 17.76 36.55
N ARG A 81 -17.09 17.62 35.90
CA ARG A 81 -18.39 17.63 36.59
C ARG A 81 -18.52 16.47 37.58
N GLN A 82 -18.13 15.25 37.18
CA GLN A 82 -18.18 14.10 38.08
C GLN A 82 -17.25 14.27 39.30
N ASN A 83 -16.06 14.86 39.11
CA ASN A 83 -15.15 15.17 40.23
C ASN A 83 -15.73 16.18 41.22
N LEU A 84 -16.71 16.99 40.80
CA LEU A 84 -17.46 17.90 41.67
C LEU A 84 -18.71 17.25 42.28
N GLY A 85 -18.93 15.94 42.05
CA GLY A 85 -20.14 15.24 42.47
C GLY A 85 -21.39 15.62 41.65
N LEU A 86 -21.21 16.28 40.51
CA LEU A 86 -22.30 16.67 39.62
C LEU A 86 -22.49 15.60 38.53
N PRO A 87 -23.73 15.33 38.08
CA PRO A 87 -23.94 14.48 36.91
C PRO A 87 -23.23 15.04 35.69
N GLY A 88 -22.58 14.17 34.92
CA GLY A 88 -21.84 14.51 33.73
C GLY A 88 -21.42 13.25 32.97
N VAL A 89 -21.83 13.15 31.71
CA VAL A 89 -21.34 12.13 30.79
C VAL A 89 -21.15 12.75 29.41
N SER A 90 -20.04 12.45 28.77
CA SER A 90 -19.74 12.82 27.39
C SER A 90 -19.61 11.55 26.56
N VAL A 91 -20.53 11.34 25.63
CA VAL A 91 -20.52 10.11 24.82
C VAL A 91 -19.77 10.38 23.52
N ALA A 92 -18.66 9.68 23.30
CA ALA A 92 -17.90 9.78 22.06
C ALA A 92 -18.56 8.91 20.98
N TRP A 93 -19.43 9.53 20.18
CA TRP A 93 -20.23 8.84 19.18
C TRP A 93 -19.44 8.47 17.92
N GLY A 94 -19.63 7.24 17.45
CA GLY A 94 -19.30 6.83 16.09
C GLY A 94 -20.28 7.38 15.04
N LEU A 95 -20.23 6.83 13.82
CA LEU A 95 -21.12 7.25 12.74
C LEU A 95 -22.56 6.78 12.99
N TRP A 96 -23.53 7.67 12.83
CA TRP A 96 -24.95 7.33 12.86
C TRP A 96 -25.45 7.08 11.43
N ALA A 97 -26.27 6.04 11.24
CA ALA A 97 -26.71 5.57 9.92
C ALA A 97 -27.77 6.46 9.28
N GLU A 98 -28.66 7.01 10.10
CA GLU A 98 -29.67 7.95 9.63
C GLU A 98 -29.03 9.34 9.45
N ALA A 99 -29.00 9.81 8.21
CA ALA A 99 -28.53 11.16 7.90
C ALA A 99 -29.41 12.19 8.61
N SER A 100 -28.85 12.92 9.57
CA SER A 100 -29.54 14.05 10.20
C SER A 100 -28.55 15.16 10.51
N GLY A 101 -28.93 16.40 10.19
CA GLY A 101 -28.13 17.61 10.39
C GLY A 101 -26.69 17.50 9.86
N MET A 102 -25.76 17.21 10.78
CA MET A 102 -24.31 17.20 10.57
C MET A 102 -23.80 16.11 9.62
N THR A 103 -24.46 14.95 9.56
CA THR A 103 -24.10 13.86 8.64
C THR A 103 -24.81 13.95 7.28
N GLY A 104 -25.75 14.90 7.13
CA GLY A 104 -26.51 15.09 5.90
C GLY A 104 -25.72 15.66 4.71
N HIS A 105 -24.53 16.21 4.97
CA HIS A 105 -23.62 16.73 3.95
C HIS A 105 -22.54 15.74 3.51
N LEU A 106 -22.45 14.57 4.16
CA LEU A 106 -21.49 13.55 3.77
C LEU A 106 -21.92 12.95 2.43
N ALA A 107 -21.06 13.07 1.42
CA ALA A 107 -21.30 12.43 0.15
C ALA A 107 -21.33 10.90 0.34
N GLU A 108 -22.02 10.18 -0.54
CA GLU A 108 -22.07 8.72 -0.50
C GLU A 108 -20.65 8.09 -0.55
N ALA A 109 -19.71 8.78 -1.19
CA ALA A 109 -18.29 8.46 -1.19
C ALA A 109 -17.61 8.57 0.19
N ASP A 110 -18.01 9.54 1.02
CA ASP A 110 -17.50 9.72 2.38
C ASP A 110 -18.00 8.63 3.33
N LEU A 111 -19.29 8.29 3.22
CA LEU A 111 -19.88 7.17 3.97
C LEU A 111 -19.22 5.84 3.58
N ALA A 112 -19.00 5.62 2.28
CA ALA A 112 -18.30 4.43 1.79
C ALA A 112 -16.83 4.39 2.24
N ARG A 113 -16.15 5.54 2.31
CA ARG A 113 -14.78 5.68 2.84
C ARG A 113 -14.72 5.35 4.34
N MET A 114 -15.67 5.86 5.12
CA MET A 114 -15.77 5.58 6.56
C MET A 114 -16.10 4.12 6.85
N ALA A 115 -17.03 3.51 6.11
CA ALA A 115 -17.35 2.08 6.26
C ALA A 115 -16.10 1.19 6.01
N ARG A 116 -15.27 1.56 5.04
CA ARG A 116 -14.00 0.86 4.74
C ARG A 116 -12.93 1.04 5.82
N SER A 117 -13.05 2.06 6.68
CA SER A 117 -12.14 2.26 7.81
C SER A 117 -12.39 1.28 8.96
N GLY A 118 -13.48 0.51 8.91
CA GLY A 118 -13.86 -0.47 9.95
C GLY A 118 -14.73 0.12 11.07
N ILE A 119 -15.13 1.39 10.94
CA ILE A 119 -16.14 2.04 11.76
C ILE A 119 -17.46 1.97 10.99
N ALA A 120 -18.38 1.14 11.47
CA ALA A 120 -19.69 0.95 10.85
C ALA A 120 -20.66 2.05 11.30
N ALA A 121 -21.62 2.35 10.43
CA ALA A 121 -22.72 3.24 10.76
C ALA A 121 -23.71 2.53 11.70
N MET A 122 -24.13 3.20 12.75
CA MET A 122 -25.03 2.69 13.78
C MET A 122 -26.43 3.28 13.62
N SER A 123 -27.47 2.44 13.64
CA SER A 123 -28.86 2.92 13.68
C SER A 123 -29.14 3.77 14.91
N SER A 124 -29.98 4.78 14.78
CA SER A 124 -30.41 5.69 15.85
C SER A 124 -31.02 4.94 17.03
N ASP A 125 -31.80 3.89 16.77
CA ASP A 125 -32.39 3.03 17.80
C ASP A 125 -31.32 2.35 18.68
N ARG A 126 -30.26 1.81 18.07
CA ARG A 126 -29.11 1.27 18.81
C ARG A 126 -28.33 2.37 19.54
N ALA A 127 -28.15 3.53 18.91
CA ALA A 127 -27.42 4.64 19.52
C ALA A 127 -28.16 5.19 20.76
N LEU A 128 -29.48 5.32 20.71
CA LEU A 128 -30.30 5.73 21.86
C LEU A 128 -30.26 4.71 23.00
N ARG A 129 -30.24 3.40 22.71
CA ARG A 129 -29.99 2.39 23.76
C ARG A 129 -28.61 2.52 24.40
N LEU A 130 -27.58 2.87 23.62
CA LEU A 130 -26.25 3.13 24.16
C LEU A 130 -26.20 4.43 24.95
N LEU A 131 -27.01 5.43 24.60
CA LEU A 131 -27.16 6.65 25.39
C LEU A 131 -27.73 6.33 26.76
N ASP A 132 -28.80 5.55 26.82
CA ASP A 132 -29.37 5.08 28.08
C ASP A 132 -28.30 4.34 28.89
N ALA A 133 -27.63 3.36 28.28
CA ALA A 133 -26.56 2.60 28.95
C ALA A 133 -25.43 3.51 29.47
N ALA A 134 -24.99 4.51 28.70
CA ALA A 134 -23.96 5.47 29.11
C ALA A 134 -24.40 6.29 30.34
N CYS A 135 -25.66 6.67 30.43
CA CYS A 135 -26.19 7.40 31.59
C CYS A 135 -26.17 6.55 32.88
N TRP A 136 -26.24 5.22 32.77
CA TRP A 136 -26.23 4.29 33.91
C TRP A 136 -24.85 3.69 34.22
N HIS A 137 -23.90 3.76 33.29
CA HIS A 137 -22.58 3.13 33.43
C HIS A 137 -21.70 3.80 34.50
N GLY A 138 -21.87 5.11 34.71
CA GLY A 138 -21.11 5.89 35.70
C GLY A 138 -19.74 6.39 35.23
N ASP A 139 -19.25 5.93 34.07
CA ASP A 139 -18.03 6.47 33.45
C ASP A 139 -18.31 7.83 32.79
N PRO A 140 -17.47 8.86 32.99
CA PRO A 140 -17.68 10.17 32.39
C PRO A 140 -17.49 10.22 30.87
N GLN A 141 -16.75 9.29 30.25
CA GLN A 141 -16.37 9.38 28.83
C GLN A 141 -16.49 8.05 28.06
N PRO A 142 -17.67 7.41 28.00
CA PRO A 142 -17.85 6.20 27.21
C PRO A 142 -17.81 6.50 25.70
N ALA A 143 -17.21 5.60 24.94
CA ALA A 143 -17.26 5.61 23.48
C ALA A 143 -18.36 4.67 22.97
N ALA A 144 -19.23 5.19 22.10
CA ALA A 144 -20.32 4.46 21.49
C ALA A 144 -20.07 4.35 19.98
N VAL A 145 -19.29 3.33 19.60
CA VAL A 145 -18.81 3.12 18.22
C VAL A 145 -19.12 1.70 17.81
N ASP A 146 -19.66 1.52 16.59
CA ASP A 146 -19.84 0.20 16.01
C ASP A 146 -18.59 -0.16 15.20
N LEU A 147 -17.86 -1.19 15.64
CA LEU A 147 -16.58 -1.57 15.05
C LEU A 147 -16.72 -2.91 14.33
N ASP A 148 -16.42 -2.92 13.04
CA ASP A 148 -16.18 -4.16 12.31
C ASP A 148 -14.73 -4.60 12.58
N VAL A 149 -14.55 -5.36 13.66
CA VAL A 149 -13.24 -5.88 14.07
C VAL A 149 -12.59 -6.73 12.97
N ARG A 150 -13.38 -7.42 12.13
CA ARG A 150 -12.85 -8.23 11.03
C ARG A 150 -12.26 -7.32 9.96
N ALA A 151 -13.01 -6.31 9.53
CA ALA A 151 -12.53 -5.31 8.57
C ALA A 151 -11.28 -4.57 9.10
N LEU A 152 -11.27 -4.20 10.38
CA LEU A 152 -10.10 -3.58 11.03
C LEU A 152 -8.88 -4.53 11.03
N SER A 153 -9.08 -5.81 11.32
CA SER A 153 -7.98 -6.78 11.37
C SER A 153 -7.32 -7.06 10.02
N ALA A 154 -8.05 -6.82 8.91
CA ALA A 154 -7.56 -6.98 7.55
C ALA A 154 -6.68 -5.81 7.08
N GLN A 155 -6.70 -4.68 7.79
CA GLN A 155 -5.90 -3.50 7.45
C GLN A 155 -4.47 -3.61 8.00
N PRO A 156 -3.49 -2.99 7.30
CA PRO A 156 -2.11 -2.87 7.79
C PRO A 156 -2.10 -2.22 9.18
N ALA A 157 -1.33 -2.77 10.12
CA ALA A 157 -1.29 -2.27 11.49
C ALA A 157 -0.88 -0.80 11.57
N ASP A 158 0.04 -0.37 10.70
CA ASP A 158 0.55 1.01 10.64
C ASP A 158 -0.47 2.00 10.09
N ALA A 159 -1.53 1.52 9.43
CA ALA A 159 -2.63 2.34 8.93
C ALA A 159 -3.75 2.55 9.99
N LEU A 160 -3.74 1.79 11.09
CA LEU A 160 -4.74 1.91 12.15
C LEU A 160 -4.31 2.89 13.25
N PRO A 161 -5.24 3.70 13.80
CA PRO A 161 -5.03 4.42 15.04
C PRO A 161 -4.51 3.48 16.14
N ALA A 162 -3.60 3.98 16.99
CA ALA A 162 -2.96 3.18 18.04
C ALA A 162 -3.98 2.45 18.94
N LEU A 163 -5.09 3.12 19.25
CA LEU A 163 -6.19 2.56 20.05
C LEU A 163 -6.80 1.30 19.42
N LEU A 164 -6.98 1.29 18.09
CA LEU A 164 -7.59 0.16 17.37
C LEU A 164 -6.60 -0.99 17.12
N ARG A 165 -5.28 -0.74 17.23
CA ARG A 165 -4.27 -1.80 17.12
C ARG A 165 -4.38 -2.83 18.25
N ALA A 166 -4.66 -2.38 19.48
CA ALA A 166 -4.85 -3.28 20.62
C ALA A 166 -6.06 -4.21 20.42
N LEU A 167 -7.17 -3.68 19.91
CA LEU A 167 -8.40 -4.45 19.64
C LEU A 167 -8.23 -5.50 18.52
N THR A 168 -7.23 -5.33 17.67
CA THR A 168 -7.00 -6.20 16.50
C THR A 168 -5.84 -7.17 16.71
N ALA A 169 -5.06 -7.06 17.79
CA ALA A 169 -3.90 -7.92 18.07
C ALA A 169 -4.29 -9.40 18.18
N ASP A 170 -5.34 -9.71 18.93
CA ASP A 170 -5.84 -11.09 19.12
C ASP A 170 -6.46 -11.66 17.83
N ALA A 171 -7.20 -10.82 17.09
CA ALA A 171 -7.78 -11.18 15.81
C ALA A 171 -6.70 -11.54 14.78
N ARG A 172 -5.62 -10.74 14.71
CA ARG A 172 -4.46 -10.97 13.82
C ARG A 172 -3.74 -12.27 14.12
N GLY A 173 -3.62 -12.68 15.38
CA GLY A 173 -3.05 -13.99 15.74
C GLY A 173 -3.85 -15.18 15.18
N ALA A 174 -5.15 -15.00 14.92
CA ALA A 174 -6.01 -15.98 14.27
C ALA A 174 -6.06 -15.83 12.74
N THR A 175 -5.91 -14.61 12.20
CA THR A 175 -5.82 -14.39 10.74
C THR A 175 -4.46 -14.77 10.17
N ALA A 176 -3.35 -14.50 10.86
CA ALA A 176 -1.99 -14.86 10.42
C ALA A 176 -1.82 -16.38 10.22
N ARG A 177 -2.44 -17.19 11.09
CA ARG A 177 -2.49 -18.66 10.93
C ARG A 177 -3.29 -19.11 9.71
N ARG A 178 -4.28 -18.32 9.27
CA ARG A 178 -5.10 -18.62 8.08
C ARG A 178 -4.49 -18.07 6.79
N THR A 179 -3.86 -16.90 6.81
CA THR A 179 -3.19 -16.33 5.64
C THR A 179 -1.91 -17.07 5.27
N ALA A 180 -1.23 -17.71 6.22
CA ALA A 180 -0.17 -18.68 5.94
C ALA A 180 -0.65 -19.87 5.09
N ALA A 181 -1.95 -20.22 5.18
CA ALA A 181 -2.56 -21.27 4.36
C ALA A 181 -3.04 -20.79 2.97
N THR A 182 -3.07 -19.47 2.71
CA THR A 182 -3.59 -18.91 1.43
C THR A 182 -2.65 -17.94 0.70
N GLY A 183 -1.50 -17.58 1.26
CA GLY A 183 -0.54 -16.61 0.69
C GLY A 183 -1.00 -15.15 0.85
N ALA A 184 -0.08 -14.27 1.27
CA ALA A 184 -0.35 -12.84 1.45
C ALA A 184 -0.67 -12.13 0.11
N PRO A 185 -1.47 -11.04 0.09
CA PRO A 185 -1.80 -10.31 -1.14
C PRO A 185 -0.59 -9.86 -1.96
N ALA A 186 0.44 -9.34 -1.28
CA ALA A 186 1.71 -8.97 -1.89
C ALA A 186 2.44 -10.16 -2.52
N ALA A 187 2.45 -11.32 -1.84
CA ALA A 187 3.06 -12.54 -2.37
C ALA A 187 2.31 -13.08 -3.60
N ARG A 188 0.98 -12.91 -3.65
CA ARG A 188 0.17 -13.21 -4.84
C ARG A 188 0.42 -12.24 -5.98
N LEU A 189 0.58 -10.95 -5.69
CA LEU A 189 0.93 -9.94 -6.70
C LEU A 189 2.30 -10.24 -7.31
N VAL A 190 3.32 -10.45 -6.48
CA VAL A 190 4.67 -10.84 -6.93
C VAL A 190 4.60 -12.14 -7.72
N GLY A 191 3.88 -13.16 -7.24
CA GLY A 191 3.68 -14.43 -7.94
C GLY A 191 2.99 -14.31 -9.31
N ARG A 192 2.10 -13.32 -9.49
CA ARG A 192 1.46 -13.02 -10.78
C ARG A 192 2.39 -12.25 -11.72
N LEU A 193 3.25 -11.40 -11.18
CA LEU A 193 4.23 -10.64 -11.97
C LEU A 193 5.42 -11.50 -12.39
N THR A 194 5.82 -12.47 -11.56
CA THR A 194 6.87 -13.43 -11.89
C THR A 194 6.46 -14.31 -13.06
N GLY A 195 7.18 -14.21 -14.18
CA GLY A 195 6.93 -14.96 -15.41
C GLY A 195 6.19 -14.18 -16.51
N LEU A 196 5.70 -12.97 -16.22
CA LEU A 196 5.15 -12.08 -17.25
C LEU A 196 6.26 -11.28 -17.96
N PRO A 197 6.13 -11.01 -19.28
CA PRO A 197 6.98 -10.06 -19.98
C PRO A 197 6.90 -8.65 -19.36
N PRO A 198 7.95 -7.81 -19.48
CA PRO A 198 7.98 -6.46 -18.89
C PRO A 198 6.75 -5.59 -19.22
N ASP A 199 6.26 -5.66 -20.47
CA ASP A 199 5.10 -4.89 -20.92
C ASP A 199 3.80 -5.34 -20.26
N GLU A 200 3.67 -6.64 -19.99
CA GLU A 200 2.51 -7.21 -19.30
C GLU A 200 2.56 -6.93 -17.79
N GLN A 201 3.75 -6.94 -17.19
CA GLN A 201 3.94 -6.51 -15.80
C GLN A 201 3.53 -5.04 -15.61
N HIS A 202 3.97 -4.16 -16.52
CA HIS A 202 3.61 -2.74 -16.47
C HIS A 202 2.10 -2.54 -16.62
N ARG A 203 1.46 -3.22 -17.58
CA ARG A 203 0.00 -3.14 -17.80
C ARG A 203 -0.78 -3.55 -16.55
N GLU A 204 -0.31 -4.59 -15.87
CA GLU A 204 -0.99 -5.11 -14.68
C GLU A 204 -0.85 -4.20 -13.46
N LEU A 205 0.34 -3.61 -13.30
CA LEU A 205 0.58 -2.58 -12.28
C LEU A 205 -0.19 -1.30 -12.58
N LEU A 206 -0.27 -0.88 -13.83
CA LEU A 206 -1.09 0.27 -14.24
C LEU A 206 -2.57 0.06 -13.93
N ASN A 207 -3.09 -1.13 -14.23
CA ASN A 207 -4.46 -1.49 -13.90
C ASN A 207 -4.71 -1.48 -12.37
N LEU A 208 -3.76 -1.99 -11.58
CA LEU A 208 -3.81 -1.93 -10.12
C LEU A 208 -3.89 -0.48 -9.64
N VAL A 209 -3.01 0.39 -10.11
CA VAL A 209 -2.96 1.81 -9.71
C VAL A 209 -4.27 2.52 -10.07
N ARG A 210 -4.76 2.35 -11.30
CA ARG A 210 -6.02 2.95 -11.76
C ARG A 210 -7.22 2.45 -10.97
N THR A 211 -7.24 1.17 -10.61
CA THR A 211 -8.30 0.59 -9.76
C THR A 211 -8.29 1.23 -8.37
N GLN A 212 -7.11 1.39 -7.75
CA GLN A 212 -7.02 2.05 -6.45
C GLN A 212 -7.36 3.54 -6.53
N ALA A 213 -6.92 4.24 -7.58
CA ALA A 213 -7.24 5.65 -7.80
C ALA A 213 -8.74 5.88 -8.02
N ALA A 214 -9.39 5.05 -8.83
CA ALA A 214 -10.84 5.08 -9.06
C ALA A 214 -11.60 4.87 -7.74
N ALA A 215 -11.17 3.90 -6.93
CA ALA A 215 -11.78 3.63 -5.63
C ALA A 215 -11.65 4.80 -4.63
N VAL A 216 -10.58 5.60 -4.72
CA VAL A 216 -10.41 6.82 -3.90
C VAL A 216 -11.34 7.94 -4.38
N LEU A 217 -11.51 8.10 -5.69
CA LEU A 217 -12.41 9.10 -6.29
C LEU A 217 -13.90 8.69 -6.25
N GLY A 218 -14.24 7.51 -5.73
CA GLY A 218 -15.61 7.00 -5.70
C GLY A 218 -16.11 6.46 -7.04
N HIS A 219 -15.22 6.24 -8.00
CA HIS A 219 -15.55 5.59 -9.28
C HIS A 219 -15.49 4.07 -9.15
N THR A 220 -16.46 3.38 -9.74
CA THR A 220 -16.51 1.91 -9.80
C THR A 220 -15.67 1.32 -10.94
N ASN A 221 -15.26 2.15 -11.91
CA ASN A 221 -14.51 1.72 -13.09
C ASN A 221 -13.09 2.31 -13.11
N ALA A 222 -12.07 1.45 -13.15
CA ALA A 222 -10.66 1.85 -13.32
C ALA A 222 -10.41 2.61 -14.64
N GLY A 223 -11.21 2.34 -15.67
CA GLY A 223 -11.18 3.03 -16.95
C GLY A 223 -11.55 4.52 -16.90
N ALA A 224 -12.24 4.95 -15.84
CA ALA A 224 -12.62 6.36 -15.64
C ALA A 224 -11.44 7.25 -15.22
N VAL A 225 -10.34 6.65 -14.75
CA VAL A 225 -9.10 7.35 -14.40
C VAL A 225 -8.17 7.29 -15.60
N ASP A 226 -7.86 8.43 -16.20
CA ASP A 226 -6.87 8.52 -17.27
C ASP A 226 -5.46 8.22 -16.74
N SER A 227 -4.63 7.52 -17.52
CA SER A 227 -3.33 7.03 -17.07
C SER A 227 -2.28 8.13 -16.92
N ASP A 228 -2.38 9.17 -17.75
CA ASP A 228 -1.35 10.18 -17.95
C ASP A 228 -1.78 11.57 -17.48
N THR A 229 -3.06 11.74 -17.15
CA THR A 229 -3.59 12.94 -16.52
C THR A 229 -3.06 13.05 -15.08
N PRO A 230 -2.51 14.21 -14.67
CA PRO A 230 -2.08 14.43 -13.30
C PRO A 230 -3.22 14.24 -12.31
N PHE A 231 -2.95 13.56 -11.18
CA PHE A 231 -3.95 13.31 -10.13
C PHE A 231 -4.64 14.61 -9.64
N LYS A 232 -3.92 15.73 -9.59
CA LYS A 232 -4.46 17.03 -9.21
C LYS A 232 -5.62 17.47 -10.13
N ASP A 233 -5.50 17.22 -11.43
CA ASP A 233 -6.49 17.59 -12.43
C ASP A 233 -7.69 16.61 -12.43
N LEU A 234 -7.48 15.41 -11.88
CA LEU A 234 -8.52 14.41 -11.62
C LEU A 234 -9.24 14.62 -10.28
N GLY A 235 -8.95 15.71 -9.56
CA GLY A 235 -9.60 16.04 -8.29
C GLY A 235 -8.94 15.42 -7.05
N PHE A 236 -7.70 14.95 -7.14
CA PHE A 236 -6.95 14.59 -5.94
C PHE A 236 -6.53 15.83 -5.15
N ASP A 237 -6.73 15.76 -3.83
CA ASP A 237 -6.24 16.70 -2.85
C ASP A 237 -5.17 16.05 -1.95
N SER A 238 -4.76 16.75 -0.90
CA SER A 238 -3.76 16.23 0.04
C SER A 238 -4.23 15.01 0.83
N LEU A 239 -5.55 14.82 1.00
CA LEU A 239 -6.13 13.72 1.76
C LEU A 239 -6.25 12.46 0.89
N THR A 240 -6.79 12.61 -0.33
CA THR A 240 -6.95 11.51 -1.28
C THR A 240 -5.60 10.96 -1.76
N ALA A 241 -4.57 11.80 -1.84
CA ALA A 241 -3.19 11.37 -2.12
C ALA A 241 -2.64 10.44 -1.02
N VAL A 242 -2.88 10.76 0.26
CA VAL A 242 -2.45 9.91 1.37
C VAL A 242 -3.21 8.57 1.36
N GLU A 243 -4.50 8.59 1.04
CA GLU A 243 -5.32 7.38 0.93
C GLU A 243 -4.85 6.45 -0.19
N LEU A 244 -4.59 6.98 -1.39
CA LEU A 244 -4.06 6.22 -2.52
C LEU A 244 -2.71 5.57 -2.17
N ARG A 245 -1.81 6.33 -1.52
CA ARG A 245 -0.52 5.80 -1.06
C ARG A 245 -0.69 4.63 -0.09
N ASN A 246 -1.59 4.74 0.89
CA ASN A 246 -1.83 3.68 1.86
C ASN A 246 -2.41 2.41 1.20
N ARG A 247 -3.33 2.59 0.24
CA ARG A 247 -3.90 1.48 -0.55
C ARG A 247 -2.85 0.76 -1.38
N LEU A 248 -1.99 1.51 -2.07
CA LEU A 248 -0.89 0.95 -2.86
C LEU A 248 0.09 0.18 -1.97
N ALA A 249 0.49 0.75 -0.84
CA ALA A 249 1.36 0.08 0.13
C ALA A 249 0.78 -1.25 0.64
N ALA A 250 -0.54 -1.29 0.89
CA ALA A 250 -1.22 -2.51 1.32
C ALA A 250 -1.28 -3.58 0.21
N ALA A 251 -1.51 -3.17 -1.04
CA ALA A 251 -1.60 -4.08 -2.18
C ALA A 251 -0.24 -4.65 -2.61
N THR A 252 0.81 -3.82 -2.56
CA THR A 252 2.15 -4.19 -3.01
C THR A 252 3.04 -4.73 -1.88
N GLY A 253 2.69 -4.45 -0.62
CA GLY A 253 3.53 -4.77 0.53
C GLY A 253 4.74 -3.83 0.69
N LEU A 254 4.85 -2.77 -0.13
CA LEU A 254 5.97 -1.82 -0.09
C LEU A 254 5.75 -0.72 0.94
N ARG A 255 6.86 -0.18 1.47
CA ARG A 255 6.85 1.03 2.30
C ARG A 255 6.97 2.27 1.43
N LEU A 256 5.83 2.87 1.10
CA LEU A 256 5.79 4.07 0.27
C LEU A 256 5.90 5.35 1.12
N PRO A 257 6.80 6.30 0.78
CA PRO A 257 6.90 7.60 1.47
C PRO A 257 5.62 8.45 1.36
N ALA A 258 5.42 9.39 2.28
CA ALA A 258 4.27 10.31 2.23
C ALA A 258 4.27 11.21 0.97
N THR A 259 5.44 11.46 0.39
CA THR A 259 5.62 12.26 -0.83
C THR A 259 5.45 11.46 -2.13
N PHE A 260 5.17 10.15 -2.05
CA PHE A 260 5.18 9.25 -3.20
C PHE A 260 4.25 9.71 -4.34
N ILE A 261 2.99 10.00 -4.04
CA ILE A 261 2.02 10.45 -5.04
C ILE A 261 2.41 11.81 -5.65
N PHE A 262 3.10 12.68 -4.90
CA PHE A 262 3.55 13.96 -5.39
C PHE A 262 4.79 13.84 -6.30
N ARG A 263 5.63 12.83 -6.07
CA ARG A 263 6.78 12.52 -6.92
C ARG A 263 6.37 11.85 -8.22
N HIS A 264 5.27 11.11 -8.21
CA HIS A 264 4.72 10.37 -9.34
C HIS A 264 3.28 10.83 -9.59
N PRO A 265 3.08 11.96 -10.31
CA PRO A 265 1.79 12.63 -10.38
C PRO A 265 0.76 11.92 -11.28
N THR A 266 1.12 10.84 -11.97
CA THR A 266 0.25 10.10 -12.90
C THR A 266 0.21 8.61 -12.55
N SER A 267 -0.83 7.92 -13.00
CA SER A 267 -0.95 6.47 -12.77
C SER A 267 0.15 5.68 -13.47
N SER A 268 0.55 6.12 -14.68
CA SER A 268 1.68 5.56 -15.43
C SER A 268 3.00 5.66 -14.65
N ALA A 269 3.32 6.83 -14.11
CA ALA A 269 4.57 7.06 -13.37
C ALA A 269 4.65 6.23 -12.08
N ILE A 270 3.51 6.03 -11.39
CA ILE A 270 3.46 5.14 -10.23
C ILE A 270 3.65 3.68 -10.65
N ALA A 271 3.03 3.25 -11.75
CA ALA A 271 3.12 1.87 -12.22
C ALA A 271 4.55 1.49 -12.63
N GLU A 272 5.29 2.42 -13.24
CA GLU A 272 6.71 2.26 -13.56
C GLU A 272 7.57 2.09 -12.31
N ASP A 273 7.43 2.99 -11.34
CA ASP A 273 8.20 2.95 -10.10
C ASP A 273 7.91 1.67 -9.28
N LEU A 274 6.63 1.27 -9.19
CA LEU A 274 6.25 0.00 -8.56
C LEU A 274 6.85 -1.21 -9.28
N ARG A 275 6.96 -1.18 -10.61
CA ARG A 275 7.59 -2.25 -11.39
C ARG A 275 9.07 -2.37 -11.05
N GLU A 276 9.79 -1.25 -10.97
CA GLU A 276 11.20 -1.24 -10.60
C GLU A 276 11.43 -1.78 -9.19
N GLN A 277 10.55 -1.46 -8.24
CA GLN A 277 10.66 -1.94 -6.87
C GLN A 277 10.26 -3.43 -6.69
N LEU A 278 9.26 -3.92 -7.43
CA LEU A 278 8.71 -5.28 -7.27
C LEU A 278 9.36 -6.31 -8.21
N CYS A 279 9.80 -5.86 -9.38
CA CYS A 279 10.47 -6.65 -10.39
C CYS A 279 11.83 -5.99 -10.71
N PRO A 280 12.76 -5.89 -9.73
CA PRO A 280 14.11 -5.45 -10.04
C PRO A 280 14.62 -6.34 -11.16
N ALA A 281 15.12 -5.72 -12.24
CA ALA A 281 15.54 -6.43 -13.45
C ALA A 281 16.30 -7.68 -13.03
N ALA A 282 15.77 -8.85 -13.39
CA ALA A 282 16.38 -10.12 -13.02
C ALA A 282 17.86 -10.00 -13.37
N ALA A 283 18.73 -10.06 -12.35
CA ALA A 283 20.15 -10.09 -12.56
C ALA A 283 20.38 -11.16 -13.62
N ASP A 284 20.98 -10.75 -14.73
CA ASP A 284 21.20 -11.56 -15.91
C ASP A 284 21.75 -12.91 -15.44
N THR A 285 20.91 -13.96 -15.48
CA THR A 285 21.24 -15.28 -14.91
C THR A 285 22.40 -15.94 -15.66
N SER A 286 22.85 -15.32 -16.74
CA SER A 286 24.02 -15.64 -17.52
C SER A 286 25.34 -15.08 -16.94
N GLY A 287 25.29 -14.03 -16.09
CA GLY A 287 26.47 -13.39 -15.49
C GLY A 287 27.40 -14.33 -14.71
N PRO A 288 26.89 -15.26 -13.88
CA PRO A 288 27.74 -16.27 -13.22
C PRO A 288 28.37 -17.26 -14.22
N VAL A 289 27.68 -17.59 -15.31
CA VAL A 289 28.17 -18.54 -16.32
C VAL A 289 29.28 -17.90 -17.17
N PHE A 290 29.11 -16.65 -17.57
CA PHE A 290 30.14 -15.88 -18.27
C PHE A 290 31.35 -15.58 -17.37
N GLY A 291 31.14 -15.33 -16.06
CA GLY A 291 32.24 -15.17 -15.11
C GLY A 291 33.07 -16.45 -14.88
N GLU A 292 32.47 -17.64 -14.98
CA GLU A 292 33.21 -18.91 -14.95
C GLU A 292 33.95 -19.19 -16.27
N LEU A 293 33.41 -18.75 -17.41
CA LEU A 293 34.09 -18.80 -18.72
C LEU A 293 35.35 -17.91 -18.73
N GLU A 294 35.29 -16.70 -18.19
CA GLU A 294 36.45 -15.80 -18.07
C GLU A 294 37.54 -16.38 -17.15
N LYS A 295 37.16 -17.04 -16.05
CA LYS A 295 38.11 -17.74 -15.18
C LYS A 295 38.78 -18.91 -15.90
N LEU A 296 38.03 -19.65 -16.71
CA LEU A 296 38.55 -20.75 -17.52
C LEU A 296 39.52 -20.25 -18.59
N GLU A 297 39.19 -19.14 -19.28
CA GLU A 297 40.07 -18.49 -20.25
C GLU A 297 41.38 -18.01 -19.59
N GLY A 298 41.28 -17.38 -18.41
CA GLY A 298 42.45 -16.97 -17.63
C GLY A 298 43.31 -18.15 -17.14
N ALA A 299 42.70 -19.30 -16.83
CA ALA A 299 43.41 -20.52 -16.45
C ALA A 299 44.11 -21.16 -17.66
N MET A 300 43.46 -21.16 -18.84
CA MET A 300 44.03 -21.65 -20.09
C MET A 300 45.22 -20.80 -20.56
N ALA A 301 45.13 -19.47 -20.44
CA ALA A 301 46.23 -18.56 -20.81
C ALA A 301 47.50 -18.78 -19.96
N ARG A 302 47.37 -19.36 -18.76
CA ARG A 302 48.49 -19.65 -17.84
C ARG A 302 48.97 -21.10 -17.91
N PHE A 303 48.28 -21.94 -18.68
CA PHE A 303 48.59 -23.35 -18.84
C PHE A 303 49.24 -23.57 -20.21
N VAL A 304 50.42 -24.19 -20.26
CA VAL A 304 51.05 -24.63 -21.52
C VAL A 304 50.78 -26.13 -21.67
N PRO A 305 49.68 -26.54 -22.34
CA PRO A 305 49.31 -27.95 -22.43
C PRO A 305 50.23 -28.71 -23.40
N ASP A 306 50.62 -29.93 -23.01
CA ASP A 306 51.10 -30.94 -23.97
C ASP A 306 49.98 -31.31 -24.98
N ASP A 307 50.33 -31.91 -26.11
CA ASP A 307 49.38 -32.20 -27.20
C ASP A 307 48.22 -33.11 -26.75
N GLN A 308 48.46 -33.96 -25.75
CA GLN A 308 47.45 -34.86 -25.20
C GLN A 308 46.45 -34.14 -24.28
N ALA A 309 46.91 -33.18 -23.47
CA ALA A 309 46.07 -32.31 -22.65
C ALA A 309 45.24 -31.36 -23.51
N ARG A 310 45.83 -30.82 -24.59
CA ARG A 310 45.13 -29.96 -25.54
C ARG A 310 43.96 -30.69 -26.21
N GLY A 311 44.19 -31.92 -26.65
CA GLY A 311 43.14 -32.76 -27.25
C GLY A 311 41.99 -33.13 -26.30
N ARG A 312 42.29 -33.36 -25.00
CA ARG A 312 41.24 -33.63 -23.99
C ARG A 312 40.41 -32.39 -23.67
N LEU A 313 41.04 -31.22 -23.62
CA LEU A 313 40.36 -29.96 -23.35
C LEU A 313 39.42 -29.56 -24.50
N ALA A 314 39.90 -29.66 -25.74
CA ALA A 314 39.09 -29.38 -26.93
C ALA A 314 37.81 -30.23 -26.98
N LYS A 315 37.92 -31.55 -26.78
CA LYS A 315 36.76 -32.46 -26.72
C LYS A 315 35.75 -32.08 -25.64
N ARG A 316 36.22 -31.55 -24.49
CA ARG A 316 35.33 -31.16 -23.40
C ARG A 316 34.59 -29.86 -23.69
N LEU A 317 35.26 -28.90 -24.34
CA LEU A 317 34.64 -27.66 -24.81
C LEU A 317 33.63 -27.91 -25.94
N GLU A 318 33.95 -28.78 -26.89
CA GLU A 318 33.02 -29.21 -27.95
C GLU A 318 31.78 -29.91 -27.36
N ALA A 319 31.95 -30.78 -26.36
CA ALA A 319 30.83 -31.41 -25.68
C ALA A 319 29.94 -30.41 -24.91
N LEU A 320 30.52 -29.33 -24.39
CA LEU A 320 29.78 -28.24 -23.74
C LEU A 320 29.05 -27.37 -24.77
N LEU A 321 29.70 -27.06 -25.89
CA LEU A 321 29.11 -26.33 -27.03
C LEU A 321 27.93 -27.09 -27.63
N TRP A 322 28.09 -28.40 -27.83
CA TRP A 322 26.99 -29.26 -28.22
C TRP A 322 25.88 -29.15 -27.16
N ARG A 323 26.13 -29.46 -25.88
CA ARG A 323 25.07 -29.35 -24.85
C ARG A 323 24.35 -27.98 -24.76
N LEU A 324 24.97 -26.89 -25.19
CA LEU A 324 24.34 -25.57 -25.27
C LEU A 324 23.46 -25.37 -26.52
N GLY A 325 23.76 -26.04 -27.63
CA GLY A 325 23.12 -25.87 -28.94
C GLY A 325 21.97 -26.84 -29.25
N ASP A 326 21.53 -27.66 -28.29
CA ASP A 326 20.37 -28.56 -28.39
C ASP A 326 20.34 -29.48 -29.64
N GLY A 327 21.50 -29.83 -30.19
CA GLY A 327 21.66 -31.01 -31.06
C GLY A 327 21.88 -30.72 -32.51
N ALA A 328 21.90 -29.46 -32.89
CA ALA A 328 22.24 -29.07 -34.24
C ALA A 328 23.76 -28.85 -34.37
N PRO A 329 24.41 -29.35 -35.43
CA PRO A 329 25.71 -28.83 -35.84
C PRO A 329 25.51 -27.36 -36.22
N GLY A 330 25.92 -26.45 -35.34
CA GLY A 330 25.97 -25.03 -35.63
C GLY A 330 26.92 -24.80 -36.81
N ALA A 331 26.39 -24.15 -37.86
CA ALA A 331 27.14 -23.75 -39.03
C ALA A 331 28.47 -23.09 -38.61
N ALA A 332 29.55 -23.57 -39.23
CA ALA A 332 30.89 -23.02 -39.06
C ALA A 332 30.84 -21.49 -39.25
N VAL A 333 31.11 -20.76 -38.17
CA VAL A 333 31.49 -19.36 -38.26
C VAL A 333 32.86 -19.35 -38.91
N GLY A 334 32.89 -18.99 -40.19
CA GLY A 334 34.11 -18.81 -40.96
C GLY A 334 35.02 -17.80 -40.26
N HIS A 335 36.15 -18.28 -39.77
CA HIS A 335 37.29 -17.44 -39.50
C HIS A 335 38.09 -17.36 -40.81
N THR A 336 37.90 -16.28 -41.55
CA THR A 336 38.82 -15.87 -42.61
C THR A 336 40.12 -15.45 -41.93
N VAL A 337 41.08 -16.37 -41.88
CA VAL A 337 42.48 -15.99 -41.76
C VAL A 337 42.97 -15.75 -43.19
N ASP A 338 43.26 -14.49 -43.46
CA ASP A 338 44.05 -14.04 -44.60
C ASP A 338 45.45 -14.65 -44.47
N ASP A 339 45.75 -15.65 -45.29
CA ASP A 339 47.12 -16.00 -45.65
C ASP A 339 47.15 -16.23 -47.16
N GLY A 340 47.55 -15.17 -47.87
CA GLY A 340 47.85 -15.21 -49.28
C GLY A 340 49.05 -16.12 -49.59
N ALA A 341 49.00 -16.62 -50.83
CA ALA A 341 50.09 -17.27 -51.57
C ALA A 341 50.41 -18.73 -51.23
N VAL A 342 49.61 -19.65 -51.77
CA VAL A 342 50.15 -20.76 -52.59
C VAL A 342 49.19 -21.01 -53.75
N GLU A 343 49.60 -20.61 -54.96
CA GLU A 343 48.98 -21.03 -56.22
C GLU A 343 49.13 -22.53 -56.43
N ALA A 344 48.06 -23.14 -56.95
CA ALA A 344 48.05 -24.25 -57.90
C ALA A 344 48.93 -25.49 -57.62
N ALA A 345 48.29 -26.56 -57.14
CA ALA A 345 48.58 -27.91 -57.61
C ALA A 345 47.30 -28.75 -57.53
N SER A 346 46.75 -29.11 -58.69
CA SER A 346 45.59 -29.98 -58.85
C SER A 346 45.95 -31.45 -58.66
N ASP A 347 44.98 -32.23 -58.19
CA ASP A 347 45.02 -33.65 -57.80
C ASP A 347 45.55 -34.67 -58.84
N ASP A 348 46.04 -34.25 -60.00
CA ASP A 348 46.56 -35.12 -61.07
C ASP A 348 48.07 -35.44 -60.93
N GLU A 349 48.80 -34.86 -59.97
CA GLU A 349 50.20 -35.24 -59.67
C GLU A 349 50.36 -36.16 -58.44
N LEU A 350 49.29 -36.36 -57.65
CA LEU A 350 49.30 -37.15 -56.41
C LEU A 350 49.30 -38.68 -56.64
N PHE A 351 49.01 -39.15 -57.87
CA PHE A 351 49.03 -40.58 -58.23
C PHE A 351 50.22 -41.00 -59.11
N ALA A 352 51.18 -40.10 -59.40
CA ALA A 352 52.37 -40.44 -60.19
C ALA A 352 53.64 -40.73 -59.37
N PHE A 353 53.61 -40.56 -58.03
CA PHE A 353 54.80 -40.74 -57.17
C PHE A 353 54.82 -42.05 -56.37
N ILE A 354 53.73 -42.84 -56.38
CA ILE A 354 53.67 -44.14 -55.67
C ILE A 354 54.22 -45.31 -56.51
N ASP A 355 54.44 -45.12 -57.82
CA ASP A 355 54.91 -46.19 -58.73
C ASP A 355 56.37 -46.09 -59.18
N ARG A 356 57.23 -45.27 -58.55
CA ARG A 356 58.61 -45.07 -59.05
C ARG A 356 59.80 -45.15 -58.10
N GLU A 357 59.64 -45.49 -56.81
CA GLU A 357 60.82 -45.73 -55.92
C GLU A 357 60.65 -46.88 -54.91
N LEU A 358 60.38 -48.10 -55.40
CA LEU A 358 60.90 -49.30 -54.73
C LEU A 358 61.54 -50.22 -55.80
N PRO A 359 62.87 -50.20 -55.97
CA PRO A 359 63.57 -51.17 -56.80
C PRO A 359 63.65 -52.52 -56.09
N SER A 360 63.50 -53.60 -56.86
CA SER A 360 64.17 -54.88 -56.59
C SER A 360 65.63 -54.81 -57.02
#